data_AF-A0A413T076-F1
#
_entry.id   AF-A0A413T076-F1
#
_cell.length_a   1.000
_cell.length_b   1.000
_cell.length_c   1.000
_cell.angle_alpha   90.00
_cell.angle_beta   90.00
_cell.angle_gamma   90.00
#
_symmetry.space_group_name_H-M   'P 1'
#
loop_
_entity.id
_entity.type
_entity.pdbx_description
1 polymer ?
#
loop_
_entity_poly.entity_id
_entity_poly.type
_entity_poly.pdbx_seq_one_letter_code
_entity_poly.pdbx_strand_id
1 'polypeptide(L)'
;MRKSKKILAVTLAAAMLCSVLPASQANAAVKHKGVYSTLKNGVLTISGKGKMPKNMKFRGNTKIKKVIIKKGVTSIPDNAFKSCKKLKSVFIPNTVKSVGSYSFYNTAIENITIPKSVKTIGAGSLCNCKLLTTVTMPGKFKVYAPNPEENEDIMSRYDNIKSVKLNTILDISNMKYFSAMNVYTWNKDTKYKSYDGVVYSKDGKTVVGMPLKRDELAVREGCTTFDVQAVAYDSVSKDSDTFACGSLRKVIIPESIEKVVDSRNLLSKTKRAEFKVEDIIVKSKKLDGNSIALLSICFNHIETEKFMKKFSNQIKKEDGMYISNDNVLVKYDGKAKNVVIPSYVKEIADNAFYTANVESVDIPDSVTKFGKNIFELSSIVKVNLPKNMKTISEAMFKNCSNLVDVKIPDSVEIIENEAFSGCSKIDVNIAFGANVKVIKSKAFSYVSWEKITVPESIVRIDEDAFEGPYGESMKKSVVIESSSKKITPEAFYVSGDDLDFIGKTSLEYSKNFKYAATKAVARNIKYYGNKKTKSEYSWAKVKDADGYQIYASNNKKFKKKIVVNVSKKHTSTKITFNKKVSKIYVKIRPYKKIKGKKTYGRWVKTVGNRIY
;
A
#
# COMPACT_ATOMS: atom_id res chain seq x y z
N MET A 1 24.67 68.04 -3.07
CA MET A 1 24.98 67.76 -1.65
C MET A 1 24.06 66.66 -1.12
N ARG A 2 24.64 65.64 -0.49
CA ARG A 2 24.07 64.58 0.40
C ARG A 2 22.84 63.77 -0.04
N LYS A 3 23.13 62.51 -0.42
CA LYS A 3 22.28 61.32 -0.33
C LYS A 3 21.90 61.03 1.14
N SER A 4 20.71 60.46 1.40
CA SER A 4 20.60 59.10 1.96
C SER A 4 19.15 58.59 2.02
N LYS A 5 18.96 57.38 1.51
CA LYS A 5 17.76 56.55 1.58
C LYS A 5 17.74 55.84 2.95
N LYS A 6 16.60 55.81 3.64
CA LYS A 6 16.35 54.86 4.75
C LYS A 6 15.82 53.54 4.17
N ILE A 7 16.54 52.46 4.43
CA ILE A 7 16.08 51.07 4.26
C ILE A 7 15.95 50.49 5.68
N LEU A 8 14.78 49.92 5.99
CA LEU A 8 14.55 49.11 7.18
C LEU A 8 15.19 47.72 6.98
N ALA A 9 16.05 47.30 7.91
CA ALA A 9 16.53 45.92 8.00
C ALA A 9 16.62 45.46 9.47
N VAL A 10 16.21 44.22 9.67
CA VAL A 10 16.09 43.42 10.89
C VAL A 10 17.46 42.93 11.38
N THR A 11 17.72 42.88 12.70
CA THR A 11 18.58 41.82 13.29
C THR A 11 18.41 41.60 14.81
N LEU A 12 18.43 40.30 15.15
CA LEU A 12 18.72 39.62 16.42
C LEU A 12 19.56 40.40 17.45
N ALA A 13 19.14 40.36 18.71
CA ALA A 13 20.03 40.55 19.87
C ALA A 13 20.27 39.21 20.57
N ALA A 14 21.50 38.71 20.46
CA ALA A 14 22.14 37.85 21.44
C ALA A 14 23.17 38.72 22.16
N ALA A 15 23.07 38.88 23.48
CA ALA A 15 24.11 39.55 24.26
C ALA A 15 24.36 38.84 25.58
N MET A 16 25.64 38.83 25.91
CA MET A 16 26.36 38.10 26.93
C MET A 16 26.01 38.52 28.36
N LEU A 17 26.17 37.59 29.29
CA LEU A 17 26.50 37.90 30.69
C LEU A 17 27.75 37.08 31.03
N CYS A 18 28.92 37.68 30.78
CA CYS A 18 30.18 37.30 31.43
C CYS A 18 30.37 38.26 32.60
N SER A 19 29.97 37.84 33.80
CA SER A 19 30.45 38.45 35.03
C SER A 19 31.78 37.79 35.41
N VAL A 20 32.81 38.62 35.53
CA VAL A 20 34.16 38.26 35.98
C VAL A 20 34.09 37.69 37.40
N LEU A 21 34.62 36.48 37.61
CA LEU A 21 34.94 35.93 38.93
C LEU A 21 36.45 35.65 38.98
N PRO A 22 37.09 35.79 40.15
CA PRO A 22 38.54 35.64 40.26
C PRO A 22 38.97 34.19 40.03
N ALA A 23 40.14 34.05 39.40
CA ALA A 23 40.78 32.77 39.13
C ALA A 23 41.18 32.08 40.44
N SER A 24 40.47 31.01 40.82
CA SER A 24 41.03 29.92 41.60
C SER A 24 40.27 28.62 41.31
N GLN A 25 41.05 27.56 41.07
CA GLN A 25 40.65 26.21 40.64
C GLN A 25 40.09 26.09 39.22
N ALA A 26 40.99 26.23 38.25
CA ALA A 26 40.83 25.60 36.93
C ALA A 26 40.77 24.07 37.12
N ASN A 27 39.57 23.53 37.35
CA ASN A 27 39.32 22.11 37.21
C ASN A 27 39.62 21.72 35.75
N ALA A 28 40.67 20.92 35.55
CA ALA A 28 41.04 20.38 34.26
C ALA A 28 39.79 19.80 33.57
N ALA A 29 39.46 20.31 32.38
CA ALA A 29 38.32 19.83 31.61
C ALA A 29 38.55 18.35 31.28
N VAL A 30 37.83 17.46 31.97
CA VAL A 30 37.84 16.02 31.70
C VAL A 30 37.50 15.81 30.22
N LYS A 31 38.49 15.40 29.42
CA LYS A 31 38.29 15.09 28.00
C LYS A 31 37.52 13.77 27.88
N HIS A 32 36.19 13.85 27.85
CA HIS A 32 35.35 12.69 27.60
C HIS A 32 35.47 12.23 26.13
N LYS A 33 35.84 10.97 25.89
CA LYS A 33 35.69 10.33 24.57
C LYS A 33 34.21 10.01 24.35
N GLY A 34 33.56 10.72 23.43
CA GLY A 34 32.19 10.45 23.01
C GLY A 34 31.13 11.33 23.70
N VAL A 35 29.89 10.83 23.76
CA VAL A 35 28.77 11.52 24.41
C VAL A 35 28.74 11.16 25.90
N TYR A 36 28.57 12.16 26.76
CA TYR A 36 28.55 12.03 28.22
C TYR A 36 27.44 12.90 28.82
N SER A 37 27.13 12.71 30.11
CA SER A 37 26.06 13.43 30.79
C SER A 37 26.45 13.92 32.19
N THR A 38 25.94 15.08 32.59
CA THR A 38 26.06 15.63 33.94
C THR A 38 24.68 15.97 34.50
N LEU A 39 24.41 15.65 35.76
CA LEU A 39 23.16 15.98 36.45
C LEU A 39 23.45 16.92 37.61
N LYS A 40 23.00 18.17 37.53
CA LYS A 40 23.13 19.18 38.60
C LYS A 40 21.77 19.82 38.86
N ASN A 41 21.31 19.82 40.11
CA ASN A 41 20.05 20.46 40.54
C ASN A 41 18.83 20.07 39.67
N GLY A 42 18.74 18.80 39.27
CA GLY A 42 17.66 18.29 38.42
C GLY A 42 17.76 18.65 36.93
N VAL A 43 18.84 19.30 36.50
CA VAL A 43 19.15 19.57 35.09
C VAL A 43 20.15 18.54 34.59
N LEU A 44 19.72 17.67 33.68
CA LEU A 44 20.57 16.72 32.98
C LEU A 44 21.10 17.37 31.70
N THR A 45 22.41 17.60 31.63
CA THR A 45 23.08 18.10 30.42
C THR A 45 23.78 16.94 29.71
N ILE A 46 23.50 16.73 28.43
CA ILE A 46 24.14 15.71 27.60
C ILE A 46 25.02 16.41 26.55
N SER A 47 26.30 16.12 26.58
CA SER A 47 27.36 16.80 25.82
C SER A 47 28.22 15.81 25.04
N GLY A 48 29.03 16.31 24.10
CA GLY A 48 29.94 15.50 23.28
C GLY A 48 29.48 15.37 21.84
N LYS A 49 30.18 14.52 21.08
CA LYS A 49 29.98 14.35 19.63
C LYS A 49 29.55 12.91 19.32
N GLY A 50 28.52 12.76 18.50
CA GLY A 50 28.05 11.46 18.00
C GLY A 50 26.74 10.99 18.64
N LYS A 51 26.47 9.69 18.53
CA LYS A 51 25.25 9.07 19.04
C LYS A 51 25.31 8.96 20.55
N MET A 52 24.21 9.26 21.26
CA MET A 52 24.08 8.82 22.65
C MET A 52 24.22 7.28 22.71
N PRO A 53 25.08 6.74 23.59
CA PRO A 53 25.23 5.29 23.76
C PRO A 53 23.91 4.61 24.08
N LYS A 54 23.70 3.38 23.60
CA LYS A 54 22.46 2.62 23.85
C LYS A 54 22.17 2.42 25.34
N ASN A 55 23.21 2.30 26.17
CA ASN A 55 23.11 2.14 27.62
C ASN A 55 22.93 3.47 28.38
N MET A 56 23.04 4.63 27.71
CA MET A 56 22.80 5.95 28.31
C MET A 56 21.28 6.19 28.44
N LYS A 57 20.68 5.51 29.40
CA LYS A 57 19.24 5.56 29.71
C LYS A 57 19.05 6.08 31.13
N PHE A 58 18.10 6.99 31.29
CA PHE A 58 17.72 7.59 32.58
C PHE A 58 16.31 7.14 33.00
N ARG A 59 15.93 5.92 32.61
CA ARG A 59 14.58 5.39 32.82
C ARG A 59 14.16 5.49 34.30
N GLY A 60 12.96 6.02 34.54
CA GLY A 60 12.38 6.12 35.89
C GLY A 60 13.04 7.16 36.79
N ASN A 61 13.96 7.98 36.29
CA ASN A 61 14.70 8.91 37.14
C ASN A 61 13.77 10.02 37.67
N THR A 62 13.61 10.07 38.99
CA THR A 62 12.73 11.00 39.69
C THR A 62 13.37 12.35 40.01
N LYS A 63 14.68 12.52 39.78
CA LYS A 63 15.44 13.75 40.04
C LYS A 63 15.50 14.67 38.81
N ILE A 64 15.39 14.12 37.60
CA ILE A 64 15.47 14.88 36.35
C ILE A 64 14.19 15.71 36.15
N LYS A 65 14.37 17.04 36.12
CA LYS A 65 13.32 18.03 35.83
C LYS A 65 13.47 18.66 34.45
N LYS A 66 14.71 18.75 33.95
CA LYS A 66 15.05 19.36 32.66
C LYS A 66 16.17 18.58 31.98
N VAL A 67 16.08 18.42 30.67
CA VAL A 67 17.14 17.83 29.83
C VAL A 67 17.64 18.86 28.83
N ILE A 68 18.96 18.99 28.71
CA ILE A 68 19.62 19.84 27.71
C ILE A 68 20.59 18.97 26.90
N ILE A 69 20.22 18.65 25.66
CA ILE A 69 21.13 17.99 24.72
C ILE A 69 21.92 19.07 23.96
N LYS A 70 23.24 19.06 24.06
CA LYS A 70 24.11 20.06 23.43
C LYS A 70 24.43 19.69 21.98
N LYS A 71 24.81 20.71 21.20
CA LYS A 71 25.25 20.56 19.81
C LYS A 71 26.38 19.52 19.73
N GLY A 72 26.31 18.65 18.74
CA GLY A 72 27.28 17.56 18.53
C GLY A 72 26.66 16.17 18.71
N VAL A 73 25.63 16.06 19.55
CA VAL A 73 24.84 14.83 19.70
C VAL A 73 23.98 14.61 18.46
N THR A 74 23.97 13.37 17.94
CA THR A 74 23.32 13.02 16.67
C THR A 74 22.14 12.07 16.79
N SER A 75 21.93 11.40 17.93
CA SER A 75 20.76 10.55 18.15
C SER A 75 20.42 10.40 19.63
N ILE A 76 19.15 10.12 19.92
CA ILE A 76 18.63 9.73 21.25
C ILE A 76 18.23 8.24 21.16
N PRO A 77 18.70 7.35 22.07
CA PRO A 77 18.40 5.93 22.02
C PRO A 77 17.01 5.62 22.58
N ASP A 78 16.56 4.39 22.38
CA ASP A 78 15.28 3.92 22.92
C ASP A 78 15.25 3.99 24.45
N ASN A 79 14.09 4.35 25.00
CA ASN A 79 13.83 4.47 26.43
C ASN A 79 14.73 5.48 27.18
N ALA A 80 15.40 6.41 26.48
CA ALA A 80 16.38 7.32 27.07
C ALA A 80 15.88 8.08 28.31
N PHE A 81 14.62 8.53 28.32
CA PHE A 81 13.99 9.26 29.43
C PHE A 81 12.62 8.68 29.80
N LYS A 82 12.39 7.39 29.50
CA LYS A 82 11.13 6.69 29.79
C LYS A 82 10.81 6.78 31.28
N SER A 83 9.58 7.14 31.62
CA SER A 83 9.08 7.26 33.00
C SER A 83 9.82 8.28 33.88
N CYS A 84 10.52 9.27 33.30
CA CYS A 84 11.03 10.44 34.03
C CYS A 84 9.86 11.37 34.40
N LYS A 85 9.04 10.98 35.38
CA LYS A 85 7.76 11.63 35.72
C LYS A 85 7.87 13.10 36.17
N LYS A 86 9.06 13.60 36.53
CA LYS A 86 9.29 15.01 36.87
C LYS A 86 9.90 15.84 35.72
N LEU A 87 10.22 15.22 34.58
CA LEU A 87 10.81 15.90 33.43
C LEU A 87 9.77 16.80 32.76
N LYS A 88 9.95 18.12 32.87
CA LYS A 88 9.04 19.14 32.33
C LYS A 88 9.50 19.76 31.00
N SER A 89 10.82 19.80 30.75
CA SER A 89 11.38 20.43 29.55
C SER A 89 12.59 19.70 28.99
N VAL A 90 12.67 19.64 27.66
CA VAL A 90 13.76 19.02 26.91
C VAL A 90 14.20 19.96 25.79
N PHE A 91 15.50 20.23 25.70
CA PHE A 91 16.10 20.90 24.55
C PHE A 91 16.83 19.89 23.65
N ILE A 92 16.44 19.82 22.37
CA ILE A 92 17.02 18.93 21.35
C ILE A 92 17.63 19.78 20.22
N PRO A 93 18.94 19.67 19.94
CA PRO A 93 19.60 20.50 18.93
C PRO A 93 19.40 19.94 17.51
N ASN A 94 19.52 20.82 16.49
CA ASN A 94 19.43 20.46 15.06
C ASN A 94 20.52 19.49 14.55
N THR A 95 21.45 19.05 15.42
CA THR A 95 22.40 17.98 15.10
C THR A 95 21.78 16.59 15.23
N VAL A 96 20.70 16.43 16.00
CA VAL A 96 20.01 15.16 16.21
C VAL A 96 19.27 14.73 14.94
N LYS A 97 19.49 13.48 14.52
CA LYS A 97 18.93 12.87 13.30
C LYS A 97 17.89 11.79 13.60
N SER A 98 17.90 11.20 14.79
CA SER A 98 16.92 10.18 15.18
C SER A 98 16.58 10.26 16.67
N VAL A 99 15.32 9.95 16.97
CA VAL A 99 14.76 9.82 18.32
C VAL A 99 14.27 8.38 18.47
N GLY A 100 14.76 7.67 19.48
CA GLY A 100 14.45 6.25 19.71
C GLY A 100 13.05 6.01 20.25
N SER A 101 12.61 4.75 20.23
CA SER A 101 11.29 4.33 20.70
C SER A 101 11.15 4.56 22.20
N TYR A 102 9.96 4.97 22.64
CA TYR A 102 9.66 5.27 24.04
C TYR A 102 10.59 6.29 24.72
N SER A 103 11.33 7.11 23.97
CA SER A 103 12.38 7.96 24.53
C SER A 103 11.86 8.95 25.58
N PHE A 104 10.62 9.43 25.46
CA PHE A 104 9.97 10.34 26.41
C PHE A 104 8.65 9.78 26.95
N TYR A 105 8.42 8.47 26.84
CA TYR A 105 7.20 7.82 27.32
C TYR A 105 6.95 8.10 28.80
N ASN A 106 5.71 8.44 29.18
CA ASN A 106 5.32 8.68 30.58
C ASN A 106 6.17 9.76 31.28
N THR A 107 6.33 10.91 30.63
CA THR A 107 7.00 12.10 31.18
C THR A 107 6.00 13.24 31.42
N ALA A 108 6.41 14.25 32.19
CA ALA A 108 5.60 15.44 32.51
C ALA A 108 5.90 16.61 31.56
N ILE A 109 6.35 16.33 30.34
CA ILE A 109 6.70 17.38 29.37
C ILE A 109 5.41 18.04 28.89
N GLU A 110 5.36 19.37 28.98
CA GLU A 110 4.20 20.16 28.54
C GLU A 110 4.26 20.50 27.05
N ASN A 111 5.48 20.75 26.55
CA ASN A 111 5.77 21.12 25.17
C ASN A 111 7.12 20.54 24.73
N ILE A 112 7.21 20.07 23.50
CA ILE A 112 8.47 19.55 22.93
C ILE A 112 8.68 19.99 21.48
N THR A 113 9.93 20.28 21.14
CA THR A 113 10.37 20.51 19.76
C THR A 113 11.30 19.38 19.31
N ILE A 114 10.83 18.55 18.39
CA ILE A 114 11.63 17.61 17.61
C ILE A 114 12.20 18.38 16.40
N PRO A 115 13.53 18.56 16.28
CA PRO A 115 14.09 19.46 15.29
C PRO A 115 13.93 18.92 13.85
N LYS A 116 13.86 19.83 12.87
CA LYS A 116 13.73 19.52 11.41
C LYS A 116 14.77 18.54 10.85
N SER A 117 15.88 18.39 11.56
CA SER A 117 16.98 17.48 11.22
C SER A 117 16.65 16.01 11.49
N VAL A 118 15.66 15.72 12.33
CA VAL A 118 15.23 14.36 12.66
C VAL A 118 14.55 13.72 11.45
N LYS A 119 15.01 12.52 11.08
CA LYS A 119 14.51 11.72 9.96
C LYS A 119 13.81 10.45 10.40
N THR A 120 14.07 10.00 11.63
CA THR A 120 13.47 8.80 12.22
C THR A 120 12.98 9.09 13.61
N ILE A 121 11.72 8.73 13.89
CA ILE A 121 11.09 8.86 15.20
C ILE A 121 10.62 7.49 15.64
N GLY A 122 10.98 7.10 16.85
CA GLY A 122 10.60 5.83 17.43
C GLY A 122 9.14 5.80 17.85
N ALA A 123 8.53 4.64 17.67
CA ALA A 123 7.20 4.30 18.16
C ALA A 123 7.10 4.53 19.68
N GLY A 124 5.94 5.00 20.14
CA GLY A 124 5.68 5.27 21.56
C GLY A 124 6.49 6.43 22.16
N SER A 125 7.29 7.16 21.38
CA SER A 125 8.28 8.11 21.91
C SER A 125 7.69 9.26 22.73
N LEU A 126 6.43 9.65 22.46
CA LEU A 126 5.68 10.69 23.18
C LEU A 126 4.38 10.16 23.84
N CYS A 127 4.19 8.84 23.91
CA CYS A 127 2.97 8.27 24.50
C CYS A 127 2.93 8.42 26.03
N ASN A 128 1.70 8.51 26.57
CA ASN A 128 1.41 8.62 28.01
C ASN A 128 2.02 9.89 28.64
N CYS A 129 2.27 10.93 27.83
CA CYS A 129 2.71 12.23 28.30
C CYS A 129 1.49 13.08 28.62
N LYS A 130 0.84 12.82 29.75
CA LYS A 130 -0.48 13.37 30.10
C LYS A 130 -0.59 14.90 30.11
N LEU A 131 0.53 15.60 30.30
CA LEU A 131 0.61 17.07 30.31
C LEU A 131 1.02 17.67 28.96
N LEU A 132 1.34 16.85 27.96
CA LEU A 132 1.80 17.30 26.65
C LEU A 132 0.65 17.94 25.88
N THR A 133 0.77 19.23 25.59
CA THR A 133 -0.27 20.01 24.88
C THR A 133 0.13 20.39 23.47
N THR A 134 1.42 20.72 23.24
CA THR A 134 1.93 21.11 21.93
C THR A 134 3.19 20.36 21.55
N VAL A 135 3.23 19.85 20.33
CA VAL A 135 4.40 19.18 19.74
C VAL A 135 4.80 19.93 18.48
N THR A 136 6.05 20.40 18.40
CA THR A 136 6.65 20.88 17.14
C THR A 136 7.53 19.77 16.58
N MET A 137 7.30 19.31 15.35
CA MET A 137 8.03 18.16 14.77
C MET A 137 8.16 18.21 13.24
N PRO A 138 9.03 17.41 12.62
CA PRO A 138 9.08 17.29 11.17
C PRO A 138 7.76 16.72 10.61
N GLY A 139 7.30 17.25 9.47
CA GLY A 139 6.19 16.69 8.69
C GLY A 139 6.58 15.47 7.85
N LYS A 140 7.89 15.25 7.64
CA LYS A 140 8.42 14.12 6.88
C LYS A 140 9.47 13.36 7.70
N PHE A 141 9.09 12.17 8.16
CA PHE A 141 9.94 11.25 8.91
C PHE A 141 9.58 9.80 8.57
N LYS A 142 10.43 8.87 9.01
CA LYS A 142 10.13 7.43 9.08
C LYS A 142 9.88 7.04 10.52
N VAL A 143 8.93 6.12 10.74
CA VAL A 143 8.73 5.51 12.06
C VAL A 143 9.66 4.33 12.22
N TYR A 144 10.29 4.22 13.40
CA TYR A 144 11.04 3.04 13.82
C TYR A 144 10.26 2.33 14.93
N ALA A 145 9.86 1.09 14.69
CA ALA A 145 9.26 0.21 15.68
C ALA A 145 10.15 -1.04 15.82
N PRO A 146 10.76 -1.30 16.98
CA PRO A 146 11.55 -2.51 17.19
C PRO A 146 10.69 -3.77 17.20
N ASN A 147 9.42 -3.66 17.63
CA ASN A 147 8.40 -4.68 17.45
C ASN A 147 7.29 -4.14 16.51
N PRO A 148 7.28 -4.51 15.22
CA PRO A 148 6.25 -4.06 14.27
C PRO A 148 4.83 -4.54 14.62
N GLU A 149 4.71 -5.55 15.49
CA GLU A 149 3.43 -6.14 15.90
C GLU A 149 2.77 -5.36 17.06
N GLU A 150 3.55 -4.60 17.83
CA GLU A 150 3.03 -3.84 19.00
C GLU A 150 2.33 -2.52 18.64
N ASN A 151 2.29 -2.18 17.35
CA ASN A 151 1.47 -1.12 16.79
C ASN A 151 1.39 0.18 17.62
N GLU A 152 2.53 0.85 17.78
CA GLU A 152 2.60 2.03 18.62
C GLU A 152 2.62 3.32 17.78
N ASP A 153 1.62 4.17 18.02
CA ASP A 153 1.64 5.57 17.60
C ASP A 153 2.89 6.29 18.15
N ILE A 154 3.30 7.41 17.53
CA ILE A 154 4.32 8.29 18.11
C ILE A 154 3.77 8.98 19.37
N MET A 155 2.47 9.29 19.37
CA MET A 155 1.71 10.02 20.38
C MET A 155 0.41 9.28 20.65
N SER A 156 0.01 9.10 21.91
CA SER A 156 -1.18 8.31 22.22
C SER A 156 -2.47 9.06 21.87
N ARG A 157 -3.52 8.31 21.53
CA ARG A 157 -4.89 8.84 21.43
C ARG A 157 -5.46 9.32 22.76
N TYR A 158 -4.96 8.77 23.86
CA TYR A 158 -5.37 9.13 25.22
C TYR A 158 -4.64 10.37 25.77
N ASP A 159 -3.62 10.88 25.07
CA ASP A 159 -2.89 12.07 25.51
C ASP A 159 -3.65 13.36 25.11
N ASN A 160 -3.59 14.40 25.94
CA ASN A 160 -4.33 15.66 25.74
C ASN A 160 -3.63 16.67 24.81
N ILE A 161 -3.12 16.17 23.67
CA ILE A 161 -2.39 17.00 22.70
C ILE A 161 -3.37 17.92 21.95
N LYS A 162 -3.26 19.22 22.20
CA LYS A 162 -4.06 20.26 21.55
C LYS A 162 -3.57 20.56 20.14
N SER A 163 -2.26 20.56 19.90
CA SER A 163 -1.73 20.85 18.57
C SER A 163 -0.39 20.19 18.23
N VAL A 164 -0.26 19.83 16.96
CA VAL A 164 1.00 19.47 16.31
C VAL A 164 1.36 20.59 15.32
N LYS A 165 2.58 21.11 15.40
CA LYS A 165 3.12 22.15 14.51
C LYS A 165 4.27 21.57 13.69
N LEU A 166 4.13 21.57 12.37
CA LEU A 166 5.13 20.98 11.48
C LEU A 166 6.25 21.98 11.17
N ASN A 167 7.51 21.51 11.25
CA ASN A 167 8.70 22.32 10.96
C ASN A 167 9.45 21.90 9.68
N THR A 168 8.83 21.00 8.90
CA THR A 168 9.22 20.64 7.53
C THR A 168 7.95 20.41 6.70
N ILE A 169 8.12 20.26 5.38
CA ILE A 169 7.05 19.83 4.47
C ILE A 169 6.41 18.55 4.99
N LEU A 170 5.08 18.49 4.94
CA LEU A 170 4.25 17.35 5.29
C LEU A 170 4.34 16.25 4.23
N ASP A 171 4.61 15.03 4.69
CA ASP A 171 4.26 13.81 3.97
C ASP A 171 2.86 13.39 4.43
N ILE A 172 1.87 13.44 3.54
CA ILE A 172 0.46 13.21 3.91
C ILE A 172 0.23 11.82 4.51
N SER A 173 1.07 10.84 4.18
CA SER A 173 1.03 9.49 4.76
C SER A 173 1.34 9.46 6.26
N ASN A 174 1.94 10.52 6.81
CA ASN A 174 2.24 10.66 8.23
C ASN A 174 1.08 11.25 9.06
N MET A 175 -0.03 11.68 8.44
CA MET A 175 -1.20 12.21 9.18
C MET A 175 -1.73 11.22 10.22
N LYS A 176 -1.63 9.91 9.96
CA LYS A 176 -2.02 8.85 10.88
C LYS A 176 -1.24 8.80 12.20
N TYR A 177 -0.14 9.55 12.33
CA TYR A 177 0.63 9.64 13.57
C TYR A 177 0.35 10.91 14.38
N PHE A 178 -0.47 11.83 13.88
CA PHE A 178 -0.76 13.10 14.54
C PHE A 178 -2.05 13.01 15.36
N SER A 179 -1.95 12.30 16.48
CA SER A 179 -2.99 12.24 17.50
C SER A 179 -3.11 13.57 18.26
N ALA A 180 -3.78 14.56 17.65
CA ALA A 180 -4.02 15.88 18.22
C ALA A 180 -5.36 16.47 17.75
N MET A 181 -5.82 17.54 18.40
CA MET A 181 -6.99 18.31 17.94
C MET A 181 -6.70 19.15 16.70
N ASN A 182 -5.45 19.60 16.52
CA ASN A 182 -5.05 20.51 15.45
C ASN A 182 -3.70 20.11 14.86
N VAL A 183 -3.58 20.14 13.53
CA VAL A 183 -2.31 19.96 12.81
C VAL A 183 -2.03 21.21 11.98
N TYR A 184 -0.96 21.92 12.33
CA TYR A 184 -0.51 23.11 11.61
C TYR A 184 0.65 22.76 10.68
N THR A 185 0.42 22.90 9.39
CA THR A 185 1.45 22.74 8.34
C THR A 185 2.56 23.77 8.50
N TRP A 186 3.75 23.44 7.99
CA TRP A 186 4.85 24.39 7.98
C TRP A 186 4.54 25.60 7.09
N ASN A 187 4.93 26.81 7.47
CA ASN A 187 4.67 28.01 6.67
C ASN A 187 5.33 27.98 5.28
N LYS A 188 6.43 27.23 5.14
CA LYS A 188 7.12 26.97 3.87
C LYS A 188 6.70 25.66 3.19
N ASP A 189 5.59 25.04 3.63
CA ASP A 189 5.04 23.88 2.94
C ASP A 189 4.55 24.29 1.54
N THR A 190 5.04 23.59 0.52
CA THR A 190 4.75 23.89 -0.88
C THR A 190 3.52 23.16 -1.40
N LYS A 191 3.01 22.16 -0.66
CA LYS A 191 1.91 21.29 -1.10
C LYS A 191 0.64 21.47 -0.29
N TYR A 192 0.78 21.83 0.99
CA TYR A 192 -0.34 21.86 1.91
C TYR A 192 -0.39 23.16 2.71
N LYS A 193 -1.57 23.48 3.20
CA LYS A 193 -1.82 24.54 4.15
C LYS A 193 -2.85 24.05 5.17
N SER A 194 -2.82 24.61 6.37
CA SER A 194 -3.80 24.32 7.42
C SER A 194 -4.70 25.52 7.67
N TYR A 195 -5.98 25.25 7.91
CA TYR A 195 -6.98 26.22 8.37
C TYR A 195 -7.68 25.61 9.56
N ASP A 196 -7.69 26.32 10.69
CA ASP A 196 -8.19 25.78 11.96
C ASP A 196 -7.68 24.35 12.23
N GLY A 197 -6.37 24.11 12.09
CA GLY A 197 -5.78 22.80 12.33
C GLY A 197 -6.16 21.66 11.37
N VAL A 198 -7.08 21.86 10.42
CA VAL A 198 -7.41 20.91 9.34
C VAL A 198 -6.51 21.18 8.13
N VAL A 199 -6.05 20.13 7.46
CA VAL A 199 -5.09 20.18 6.36
C VAL A 199 -5.79 20.17 5.00
N TYR A 200 -5.40 21.12 4.16
CA TYR A 200 -5.90 21.33 2.80
C TYR A 200 -4.73 21.33 1.80
N SER A 201 -5.05 21.19 0.51
CA SER A 201 -4.15 21.53 -0.59
C SER A 201 -3.62 22.96 -0.46
N LYS A 202 -2.50 23.26 -1.12
CA LYS A 202 -1.83 24.57 -0.99
C LYS A 202 -2.73 25.75 -1.38
N ASP A 203 -3.56 25.56 -2.40
CA ASP A 203 -4.56 26.53 -2.87
C ASP A 203 -5.80 26.61 -1.96
N GLY A 204 -5.94 25.69 -1.01
CA GLY A 204 -7.08 25.62 -0.09
C GLY A 204 -8.36 25.04 -0.68
N LYS A 205 -8.31 24.51 -1.91
CA LYS A 205 -9.49 24.00 -2.63
C LYS A 205 -9.87 22.56 -2.30
N THR A 206 -8.96 21.77 -1.74
CA THR A 206 -9.20 20.37 -1.40
C THR A 206 -8.89 20.12 0.07
N VAL A 207 -9.86 19.61 0.84
CA VAL A 207 -9.59 19.08 2.18
C VAL A 207 -8.93 17.71 2.04
N VAL A 208 -7.77 17.52 2.67
CA VAL A 208 -6.94 16.30 2.51
C VAL A 208 -6.53 15.68 3.84
N GLY A 209 -6.79 16.34 4.96
CA GLY A 209 -6.51 15.73 6.24
C GLY A 209 -7.13 16.33 7.49
N MET A 210 -7.77 15.47 8.28
CA MET A 210 -8.31 15.78 9.61
C MET A 210 -7.35 15.34 10.73
N PRO A 211 -7.16 16.13 11.79
CA PRO A 211 -6.52 15.68 13.02
C PRO A 211 -7.30 14.57 13.74
N LEU A 212 -6.62 13.52 14.23
CA LEU A 212 -7.28 12.28 14.67
C LEU A 212 -8.15 12.39 15.94
N LYS A 213 -8.00 13.47 16.72
CA LYS A 213 -8.79 13.68 17.94
C LYS A 213 -10.06 14.51 17.73
N ARG A 214 -10.29 15.05 16.53
CA ARG A 214 -11.55 15.75 16.26
C ARG A 214 -12.70 14.76 16.19
N ASP A 215 -13.81 15.11 16.84
CA ASP A 215 -15.11 14.46 16.76
C ASP A 215 -16.03 15.10 15.71
N GLU A 216 -15.73 16.35 15.32
CA GLU A 216 -16.39 17.05 14.21
C GLU A 216 -15.38 17.54 13.17
N LEU A 217 -15.69 17.32 11.88
CA LEU A 217 -15.02 17.94 10.74
C LEU A 217 -15.96 18.94 10.06
N ALA A 218 -15.77 20.22 10.35
CA ALA A 218 -16.35 21.30 9.57
C ALA A 218 -15.41 21.69 8.43
N VAL A 219 -15.79 21.36 7.19
CA VAL A 219 -15.00 21.73 6.02
C VAL A 219 -15.18 23.23 5.74
N ARG A 220 -14.07 23.92 5.47
CA ARG A 220 -14.05 25.37 5.28
C ARG A 220 -14.77 25.80 3.99
N GLU A 221 -15.54 26.88 4.07
CA GLU A 221 -16.12 27.55 2.91
C GLU A 221 -15.05 28.01 1.90
N GLY A 222 -15.35 27.88 0.61
CA GLY A 222 -14.40 28.08 -0.49
C GLY A 222 -13.53 26.86 -0.82
N CYS A 223 -13.66 25.75 -0.07
CA CYS A 223 -13.14 24.43 -0.46
C CYS A 223 -14.09 23.82 -1.50
N THR A 224 -13.59 23.44 -2.66
CA THR A 224 -14.38 22.90 -3.78
C THR A 224 -14.38 21.37 -3.85
N THR A 225 -13.38 20.73 -3.25
CA THR A 225 -13.22 19.27 -3.31
C THR A 225 -13.10 18.65 -1.92
N PHE A 226 -13.92 17.65 -1.63
CA PHE A 226 -13.78 16.77 -0.48
C PHE A 226 -13.06 15.50 -0.90
N ASP A 227 -11.82 15.32 -0.46
CA ASP A 227 -11.13 14.05 -0.66
C ASP A 227 -11.39 13.15 0.55
N VAL A 228 -12.00 11.98 0.34
CA VAL A 228 -12.34 11.04 1.43
C VAL A 228 -11.09 10.60 2.18
N GLN A 229 -9.90 10.70 1.58
CA GLN A 229 -8.63 10.50 2.27
C GLN A 229 -8.45 11.39 3.51
N ALA A 230 -9.17 12.51 3.60
CA ALA A 230 -9.10 13.42 4.73
C ALA A 230 -9.60 12.78 6.03
N VAL A 231 -10.49 11.79 5.92
CA VAL A 231 -11.08 11.05 7.04
C VAL A 231 -10.71 9.56 7.01
N ALA A 232 -10.31 9.01 5.86
CA ALA A 232 -10.02 7.61 5.62
C ALA A 232 -8.53 7.23 5.82
N TYR A 233 -7.91 7.54 6.97
CA TYR A 233 -6.51 7.13 7.19
C TYR A 233 -6.37 5.65 7.52
N ASP A 234 -5.54 4.91 6.80
CA ASP A 234 -5.10 3.59 7.26
C ASP A 234 -4.64 3.67 8.72
N SER A 235 -5.20 2.81 9.57
CA SER A 235 -4.69 2.70 10.93
C SER A 235 -3.22 2.32 10.92
N VAL A 236 -2.53 2.65 12.00
CA VAL A 236 -1.19 2.13 12.23
C VAL A 236 -1.27 0.61 12.46
N SER A 237 -2.39 0.09 13.02
CA SER A 237 -2.62 -1.36 13.20
C SER A 237 -2.89 -2.02 11.88
N LYS A 238 -2.13 -3.08 11.61
CA LYS A 238 -2.41 -4.01 10.52
C LYS A 238 -3.72 -4.81 10.74
N ASP A 239 -4.15 -4.93 12.00
CA ASP A 239 -5.29 -5.77 12.40
C ASP A 239 -6.57 -4.98 12.72
N SER A 240 -6.59 -3.65 12.52
CA SER A 240 -7.82 -2.90 12.75
C SER A 240 -8.56 -2.66 11.44
N ASP A 241 -9.79 -3.15 11.39
CA ASP A 241 -10.81 -2.81 10.42
C ASP A 241 -11.26 -1.32 10.54
N THR A 242 -10.62 -0.51 11.39
CA THR A 242 -11.01 0.88 11.67
C THR A 242 -10.05 1.89 11.03
N PHE A 243 -10.57 2.97 10.44
CA PHE A 243 -9.75 4.12 10.05
C PHE A 243 -9.18 4.88 11.25
N ALA A 244 -8.06 5.59 11.05
CA ALA A 244 -7.40 6.30 12.13
C ALA A 244 -8.25 7.45 12.71
N CYS A 245 -9.23 7.98 11.97
CA CYS A 245 -10.19 8.98 12.45
C CYS A 245 -11.30 8.42 13.35
N GLY A 246 -11.01 7.45 14.22
CA GLY A 246 -12.02 6.78 15.06
C GLY A 246 -12.77 7.67 16.07
N SER A 247 -12.33 8.92 16.28
CA SER A 247 -13.02 9.90 17.11
C SER A 247 -14.13 10.66 16.36
N LEU A 248 -14.07 10.69 15.02
CA LEU A 248 -15.01 11.44 14.19
C LEU A 248 -16.43 10.89 14.36
N ARG A 249 -17.39 11.79 14.59
CA ARG A 249 -18.83 11.50 14.69
C ARG A 249 -19.65 12.34 13.73
N LYS A 250 -19.18 13.54 13.36
CA LYS A 250 -19.96 14.47 12.53
C LYS A 250 -19.12 15.13 11.44
N VAL A 251 -19.69 15.25 10.25
CA VAL A 251 -19.06 15.92 9.10
C VAL A 251 -19.99 17.00 8.55
N ILE A 252 -19.45 18.19 8.29
CA ILE A 252 -20.18 19.31 7.69
C ILE A 252 -19.55 19.62 6.33
N ILE A 253 -20.33 19.42 5.27
CA ILE A 253 -19.97 19.73 3.88
C ILE A 253 -20.58 21.12 3.54
N PRO A 254 -19.75 22.17 3.31
CA PRO A 254 -20.20 23.53 3.01
C PRO A 254 -20.78 23.64 1.59
N GLU A 255 -21.34 24.81 1.27
CA GLU A 255 -21.96 25.08 -0.03
C GLU A 255 -20.95 25.04 -1.19
N SER A 256 -19.72 25.47 -0.94
CA SER A 256 -18.66 25.50 -1.95
C SER A 256 -18.20 24.14 -2.47
N ILE A 257 -18.49 23.02 -1.79
CA ILE A 257 -18.03 21.71 -2.25
C ILE A 257 -18.80 21.30 -3.50
N GLU A 258 -18.07 21.00 -4.56
CA GLU A 258 -18.60 20.62 -5.88
C GLU A 258 -18.30 19.15 -6.19
N LYS A 259 -17.23 18.59 -5.61
CA LYS A 259 -16.80 17.23 -5.93
C LYS A 259 -16.32 16.47 -4.69
N VAL A 260 -16.64 15.19 -4.64
CA VAL A 260 -16.04 14.22 -3.71
C VAL A 260 -15.16 13.26 -4.50
N VAL A 261 -13.97 12.94 -3.98
CA VAL A 261 -13.00 12.06 -4.64
C VAL A 261 -12.35 11.09 -3.65
N ASP A 262 -11.86 9.96 -4.15
CA ASP A 262 -10.95 9.04 -3.44
C ASP A 262 -9.61 8.96 -4.17
N SER A 263 -8.74 9.95 -3.93
CA SER A 263 -7.50 10.09 -4.70
C SER A 263 -6.48 8.98 -4.46
N ARG A 264 -6.63 8.20 -3.39
CA ARG A 264 -5.72 7.10 -3.02
C ARG A 264 -6.34 5.71 -3.19
N ASN A 265 -7.58 5.65 -3.69
CA ASN A 265 -8.36 4.42 -3.84
C ASN A 265 -8.32 3.63 -2.52
N LEU A 266 -8.66 4.31 -1.42
CA LEU A 266 -8.60 3.79 -0.05
C LEU A 266 -9.84 2.97 0.26
N LEU A 267 -11.02 3.44 -0.16
CA LEU A 267 -12.29 2.78 0.13
C LEU A 267 -12.36 1.39 -0.50
N SER A 268 -11.77 1.21 -1.69
CA SER A 268 -11.73 -0.09 -2.37
C SER A 268 -10.77 -1.10 -1.70
N LYS A 269 -9.83 -0.64 -0.86
CA LYS A 269 -8.83 -1.49 -0.18
C LYS A 269 -9.30 -1.94 1.20
N THR A 270 -10.20 -1.19 1.81
CA THR A 270 -10.65 -1.43 3.17
C THR A 270 -11.95 -2.23 3.15
N LYS A 271 -11.84 -3.56 3.19
CA LYS A 271 -12.99 -4.48 3.14
C LYS A 271 -13.96 -4.35 4.34
N ARG A 272 -13.62 -3.58 5.37
CA ARG A 272 -14.35 -3.49 6.65
C ARG A 272 -14.21 -2.14 7.35
N ALA A 273 -13.94 -1.10 6.58
CA ALA A 273 -13.69 0.22 7.11
C ALA A 273 -14.94 0.79 7.81
N GLU A 274 -15.01 0.63 9.14
CA GLU A 274 -16.09 1.21 9.92
C GLU A 274 -15.75 2.66 10.26
N PHE A 275 -16.40 3.58 9.55
CA PHE A 275 -16.47 4.97 10.00
C PHE A 275 -17.54 5.09 11.07
N LYS A 276 -17.16 5.57 12.25
CA LYS A 276 -18.08 5.84 13.35
C LYS A 276 -18.85 7.15 13.18
N VAL A 277 -18.99 7.63 11.95
CA VAL A 277 -19.70 8.88 11.68
C VAL A 277 -21.20 8.63 11.83
N GLU A 278 -21.82 9.35 12.76
CA GLU A 278 -23.21 9.20 13.16
C GLU A 278 -24.11 10.22 12.44
N ASP A 279 -23.56 11.37 12.03
CA ASP A 279 -24.31 12.39 11.30
C ASP A 279 -23.48 13.14 10.25
N ILE A 280 -24.16 13.58 9.19
CA ILE A 280 -23.62 14.46 8.16
C ILE A 280 -24.58 15.62 7.90
N ILE A 281 -24.02 16.82 7.81
CA ILE A 281 -24.71 18.02 7.35
C ILE A 281 -24.17 18.36 5.96
N VAL A 282 -25.06 18.36 4.97
CA VAL A 282 -24.72 18.67 3.58
C VAL A 282 -25.40 19.97 3.19
N LYS A 283 -24.61 21.03 3.01
CA LYS A 283 -25.09 22.33 2.51
C LYS A 283 -24.93 22.46 1.00
N SER A 284 -23.98 21.74 0.41
CA SER A 284 -23.79 21.73 -1.04
C SER A 284 -25.01 21.19 -1.77
N LYS A 285 -25.37 21.91 -2.85
CA LYS A 285 -26.42 21.56 -3.81
C LYS A 285 -25.85 21.22 -5.21
N LYS A 286 -24.54 20.97 -5.30
CA LYS A 286 -23.79 20.82 -6.56
C LYS A 286 -23.11 19.45 -6.72
N LEU A 287 -23.38 18.50 -5.84
CA LEU A 287 -22.74 17.19 -5.84
C LEU A 287 -23.35 16.30 -6.92
N ASP A 288 -22.48 15.74 -7.77
CA ASP A 288 -22.87 14.71 -8.73
C ASP A 288 -23.18 13.36 -8.05
N GLY A 289 -23.90 12.47 -8.74
CA GLY A 289 -24.31 11.20 -8.14
C GLY A 289 -23.14 10.32 -7.66
N ASN A 290 -22.01 10.37 -8.37
CA ASN A 290 -20.78 9.69 -7.94
C ASN A 290 -20.21 10.26 -6.64
N SER A 291 -20.28 11.58 -6.44
CA SER A 291 -19.85 12.19 -5.18
C SER A 291 -20.74 11.74 -4.03
N ILE A 292 -22.05 11.63 -4.26
CA ILE A 292 -23.00 11.16 -3.26
C ILE A 292 -22.79 9.67 -2.96
N ALA A 293 -22.52 8.85 -3.97
CA ALA A 293 -22.17 7.44 -3.82
C ALA A 293 -20.91 7.27 -2.95
N LEU A 294 -19.84 8.03 -3.23
CA LEU A 294 -18.61 8.00 -2.44
C LEU A 294 -18.85 8.38 -0.98
N LEU A 295 -19.68 9.40 -0.71
CA LEU A 295 -20.05 9.75 0.66
C LEU A 295 -20.89 8.66 1.32
N SER A 296 -21.79 7.99 0.59
CA SER A 296 -22.59 6.87 1.12
C SER A 296 -21.71 5.67 1.48
N ILE A 297 -20.65 5.40 0.71
CA ILE A 297 -19.66 4.36 1.02
C ILE A 297 -18.84 4.78 2.25
N CYS A 298 -18.43 6.04 2.29
CA CYS A 298 -17.62 6.58 3.38
C CYS A 298 -18.40 6.70 4.71
N PHE A 299 -19.72 6.89 4.70
CA PHE A 299 -20.51 7.07 5.92
C PHE A 299 -21.60 6.01 6.04
N ASN A 300 -21.19 4.76 5.83
CA ASN A 300 -22.05 3.57 5.80
C ASN A 300 -22.73 3.21 7.14
N HIS A 301 -22.33 3.82 8.25
CA HIS A 301 -22.97 3.65 9.56
C HIS A 301 -24.28 4.46 9.69
N ILE A 302 -24.50 5.44 8.81
CA ILE A 302 -25.77 6.16 8.72
C ILE A 302 -26.72 5.32 7.86
N GLU A 303 -27.90 5.02 8.40
CA GLU A 303 -28.96 4.31 7.67
C GLU A 303 -29.22 4.95 6.29
N THR A 304 -29.30 4.12 5.24
CA THR A 304 -29.32 4.58 3.84
C THR A 304 -30.39 5.64 3.59
N GLU A 305 -31.63 5.42 4.04
CA GLU A 305 -32.70 6.40 3.81
C GLU A 305 -32.44 7.73 4.54
N LYS A 306 -31.96 7.68 5.79
CA LYS A 306 -31.59 8.89 6.56
C LYS A 306 -30.44 9.64 5.89
N PHE A 307 -29.47 8.92 5.35
CA PHE A 307 -28.35 9.49 4.62
C PHE A 307 -28.83 10.18 3.33
N MET A 308 -29.62 9.48 2.51
CA MET A 308 -30.08 10.00 1.21
C MET A 308 -31.01 11.22 1.36
N LYS A 309 -31.77 11.34 2.47
CA LYS A 309 -32.56 12.53 2.79
C LYS A 309 -31.74 13.82 2.89
N LYS A 310 -30.43 13.73 3.17
CA LYS A 310 -29.51 14.89 3.19
C LYS A 310 -29.26 15.47 1.79
N PHE A 311 -29.62 14.73 0.73
CA PHE A 311 -29.45 15.09 -0.67
C PHE A 311 -30.78 15.21 -1.42
N SER A 312 -31.90 15.46 -0.73
CA SER A 312 -33.26 15.47 -1.31
C SER A 312 -33.47 16.42 -2.50
N ASN A 313 -32.64 17.47 -2.64
CA ASN A 313 -32.67 18.37 -3.81
C ASN A 313 -31.85 17.87 -5.01
N GLN A 314 -31.09 16.79 -4.85
CA GLN A 314 -30.08 16.28 -5.79
C GLN A 314 -30.30 14.81 -6.19
N ILE A 315 -31.10 14.08 -5.41
CA ILE A 315 -31.46 12.68 -5.62
C ILE A 315 -32.96 12.51 -5.48
N LYS A 316 -33.52 11.68 -6.36
CA LYS A 316 -34.88 11.12 -6.23
C LYS A 316 -34.82 9.63 -5.94
N LYS A 317 -35.87 9.12 -5.28
CA LYS A 317 -36.09 7.69 -5.04
C LYS A 317 -37.26 7.21 -5.90
N GLU A 318 -37.05 6.19 -6.72
CA GLU A 318 -38.09 5.52 -7.51
C GLU A 318 -37.86 4.01 -7.48
N ASP A 319 -38.87 3.22 -7.13
CA ASP A 319 -38.79 1.75 -7.04
C ASP A 319 -37.59 1.21 -6.25
N GLY A 320 -37.18 1.93 -5.21
CA GLY A 320 -36.02 1.59 -4.39
C GLY A 320 -34.66 2.02 -4.95
N MET A 321 -34.63 2.61 -6.14
CA MET A 321 -33.44 3.21 -6.76
C MET A 321 -33.30 4.67 -6.35
N TYR A 322 -32.13 5.04 -5.80
CA TYR A 322 -31.72 6.43 -5.59
C TYR A 322 -30.96 6.90 -6.82
N ILE A 323 -31.55 7.83 -7.57
CA ILE A 323 -31.00 8.34 -8.84
C ILE A 323 -30.79 9.84 -8.71
N SER A 324 -29.59 10.31 -9.05
CA SER A 324 -29.23 11.74 -8.99
C SER A 324 -29.75 12.54 -10.18
N ASN A 325 -29.77 13.86 -10.05
CA ASN A 325 -30.22 14.78 -11.12
C ASN A 325 -29.36 14.69 -12.40
N ASP A 326 -28.12 14.23 -12.30
CA ASP A 326 -27.23 13.92 -13.43
C ASP A 326 -27.39 12.48 -13.96
N ASN A 327 -28.47 11.80 -13.60
CA ASN A 327 -28.87 10.46 -14.07
C ASN A 327 -27.88 9.34 -13.71
N VAL A 328 -27.27 9.42 -12.53
CA VAL A 328 -26.46 8.35 -11.96
C VAL A 328 -27.33 7.54 -11.00
N LEU A 329 -27.39 6.22 -11.19
CA LEU A 329 -27.93 5.32 -10.19
C LEU A 329 -26.92 5.18 -9.05
N VAL A 330 -27.22 5.84 -7.92
CA VAL A 330 -26.33 5.95 -6.76
C VAL A 330 -26.40 4.69 -5.90
N LYS A 331 -27.60 4.20 -5.62
CA LYS A 331 -27.83 3.02 -4.78
C LYS A 331 -29.21 2.42 -5.00
N TYR A 332 -29.32 1.10 -4.89
CA TYR A 332 -30.55 0.35 -4.77
C TYR A 332 -30.75 -0.13 -3.33
N ASP A 333 -31.91 0.14 -2.76
CA ASP A 333 -32.36 -0.25 -1.42
C ASP A 333 -33.83 -0.73 -1.47
N GLY A 334 -34.24 -1.24 -2.64
CA GLY A 334 -35.58 -1.75 -2.87
C GLY A 334 -35.74 -3.20 -2.42
N LYS A 335 -37.00 -3.66 -2.41
CA LYS A 335 -37.38 -5.05 -2.09
C LYS A 335 -37.76 -5.86 -3.32
N ALA A 336 -37.80 -5.23 -4.50
CA ALA A 336 -38.17 -5.91 -5.74
C ALA A 336 -37.11 -6.95 -6.10
N LYS A 337 -37.57 -8.14 -6.50
CA LYS A 337 -36.71 -9.23 -7.00
C LYS A 337 -36.25 -8.99 -8.42
N ASN A 338 -37.11 -8.38 -9.24
CA ASN A 338 -36.82 -8.04 -10.62
C ASN A 338 -36.76 -6.51 -10.71
N VAL A 339 -35.62 -5.98 -11.13
CA VAL A 339 -35.36 -4.54 -11.18
C VAL A 339 -35.11 -4.14 -12.62
N VAL A 340 -35.87 -3.16 -13.11
CA VAL A 340 -35.64 -2.54 -14.42
C VAL A 340 -35.03 -1.17 -14.19
N ILE A 341 -33.79 -0.96 -14.63
CA ILE A 341 -33.16 0.36 -14.53
C ILE A 341 -33.80 1.28 -15.59
N PRO A 342 -34.23 2.50 -15.22
CA PRO A 342 -34.88 3.42 -16.15
C PRO A 342 -33.99 3.84 -17.31
N SER A 343 -34.57 3.99 -18.51
CA SER A 343 -33.86 4.31 -19.76
C SER A 343 -33.21 5.69 -19.82
N TYR A 344 -33.48 6.57 -18.85
CA TYR A 344 -32.83 7.86 -18.76
C TYR A 344 -31.52 7.79 -17.94
N VAL A 345 -31.30 6.72 -17.16
CA VAL A 345 -30.05 6.50 -16.39
C VAL A 345 -28.88 6.36 -17.36
N LYS A 346 -27.78 7.07 -17.06
CA LYS A 346 -26.56 7.11 -17.90
C LYS A 346 -25.37 6.41 -17.28
N GLU A 347 -25.37 6.27 -15.96
CA GLU A 347 -24.26 5.75 -15.18
C GLU A 347 -24.76 4.99 -13.97
N ILE A 348 -24.07 3.91 -13.60
CA ILE A 348 -24.31 3.19 -12.35
C ILE A 348 -23.07 3.37 -11.48
N ALA A 349 -23.25 3.94 -10.28
CA ALA A 349 -22.15 4.24 -9.37
C ALA A 349 -21.54 2.98 -8.73
N ASP A 350 -20.37 3.16 -8.10
CA ASP A 350 -19.74 2.12 -7.28
C ASP A 350 -20.70 1.58 -6.23
N ASN A 351 -20.72 0.26 -6.04
CA ASN A 351 -21.55 -0.42 -5.02
C ASN A 351 -23.07 -0.21 -5.15
N ALA A 352 -23.60 0.24 -6.28
CA ALA A 352 -25.02 0.59 -6.39
C ALA A 352 -25.99 -0.56 -6.03
N PHE A 353 -25.64 -1.82 -6.30
CA PHE A 353 -26.38 -3.03 -5.92
C PHE A 353 -25.56 -3.94 -4.98
N TYR A 354 -24.58 -3.39 -4.25
CA TYR A 354 -23.77 -4.15 -3.31
C TYR A 354 -24.66 -4.83 -2.28
N THR A 355 -24.54 -6.16 -2.12
CA THR A 355 -25.38 -7.00 -1.22
C THR A 355 -26.89 -6.97 -1.50
N ALA A 356 -27.32 -6.45 -2.66
CA ALA A 356 -28.73 -6.35 -2.98
C ALA A 356 -29.40 -7.74 -3.10
N ASN A 357 -30.59 -7.87 -2.52
CA ASN A 357 -31.41 -9.08 -2.61
C ASN A 357 -32.30 -9.06 -3.87
N VAL A 358 -31.66 -9.12 -5.03
CA VAL A 358 -32.32 -9.15 -6.35
C VAL A 358 -32.11 -10.51 -7.02
N GLU A 359 -33.04 -10.90 -7.89
CA GLU A 359 -32.97 -12.09 -8.74
C GLU A 359 -32.61 -11.71 -10.17
N SER A 360 -33.22 -10.67 -10.72
CA SER A 360 -32.90 -10.17 -12.06
C SER A 360 -32.76 -8.65 -12.12
N VAL A 361 -31.83 -8.18 -12.96
CA VAL A 361 -31.66 -6.75 -13.24
C VAL A 361 -31.52 -6.50 -14.74
N ASP A 362 -32.38 -5.63 -15.27
CA ASP A 362 -32.35 -5.17 -16.66
C ASP A 362 -31.66 -3.81 -16.74
N ILE A 363 -30.49 -3.77 -17.38
CA ILE A 363 -29.70 -2.55 -17.57
C ILE A 363 -29.95 -2.02 -19.00
N PRO A 364 -30.49 -0.81 -19.18
CA PRO A 364 -30.80 -0.28 -20.51
C PRO A 364 -29.55 0.19 -21.25
N ASP A 365 -29.64 0.23 -22.59
CA ASP A 365 -28.56 0.69 -23.49
C ASP A 365 -28.13 2.16 -23.27
N SER A 366 -28.91 2.93 -22.51
CA SER A 366 -28.57 4.29 -22.10
C SER A 366 -27.43 4.36 -21.09
N VAL A 367 -27.16 3.28 -20.35
CA VAL A 367 -26.09 3.21 -19.36
C VAL A 367 -24.78 2.95 -20.08
N THR A 368 -23.88 3.94 -20.03
CA THR A 368 -22.60 3.92 -20.76
C THR A 368 -21.39 3.94 -19.83
N LYS A 369 -21.61 4.18 -18.53
CA LYS A 369 -20.57 4.25 -17.50
C LYS A 369 -20.93 3.34 -16.32
N PHE A 370 -19.93 2.63 -15.83
CA PHE A 370 -20.09 1.62 -14.82
C PHE A 370 -19.02 1.79 -13.74
N GLY A 371 -19.48 1.98 -12.51
CA GLY A 371 -18.67 1.91 -11.31
C GLY A 371 -18.16 0.50 -11.04
N LYS A 372 -17.46 0.36 -9.92
CA LYS A 372 -16.90 -0.89 -9.41
C LYS A 372 -17.87 -1.60 -8.49
N ASN A 373 -17.69 -2.90 -8.31
CA ASN A 373 -18.39 -3.69 -7.28
C ASN A 373 -19.93 -3.60 -7.36
N ILE A 374 -20.48 -3.28 -8.54
CA ILE A 374 -21.90 -2.89 -8.68
C ILE A 374 -22.82 -3.91 -8.04
N PHE A 375 -22.63 -5.19 -8.34
CA PHE A 375 -23.41 -6.31 -7.84
C PHE A 375 -22.64 -7.16 -6.82
N GLU A 376 -21.50 -6.70 -6.29
CA GLU A 376 -20.69 -7.52 -5.39
C GLU A 376 -21.52 -8.04 -4.19
N LEU A 377 -21.43 -9.34 -3.92
CA LEU A 377 -22.19 -10.06 -2.88
C LEU A 377 -23.72 -10.01 -3.03
N SER A 378 -24.26 -9.59 -4.18
CA SER A 378 -25.70 -9.63 -4.44
C SER A 378 -26.20 -11.07 -4.67
N SER A 379 -27.50 -11.29 -4.49
CA SER A 379 -28.14 -12.58 -4.77
C SER A 379 -28.51 -12.79 -6.24
N ILE A 380 -28.03 -11.93 -7.14
CA ILE A 380 -28.46 -11.87 -8.54
C ILE A 380 -28.30 -13.23 -9.24
N VAL A 381 -29.32 -13.62 -10.00
CA VAL A 381 -29.37 -14.85 -10.80
C VAL A 381 -29.23 -14.54 -12.28
N LYS A 382 -29.82 -13.42 -12.72
CA LYS A 382 -29.86 -12.97 -14.10
C LYS A 382 -29.50 -11.49 -14.24
N VAL A 383 -28.73 -11.14 -15.26
CA VAL A 383 -28.50 -9.74 -15.63
C VAL A 383 -28.49 -9.55 -17.14
N ASN A 384 -29.29 -8.59 -17.62
CA ASN A 384 -29.26 -8.16 -19.01
C ASN A 384 -28.32 -6.95 -19.14
N LEU A 385 -27.15 -7.17 -19.78
CA LEU A 385 -26.11 -6.15 -19.98
C LEU A 385 -26.35 -5.29 -21.24
N PRO A 386 -25.94 -4.00 -21.26
CA PRO A 386 -26.10 -3.12 -22.42
C PRO A 386 -25.29 -3.56 -23.65
N LYS A 387 -25.89 -3.43 -24.84
CA LYS A 387 -25.32 -3.93 -26.12
C LYS A 387 -24.03 -3.23 -26.56
N ASN A 388 -23.80 -2.01 -26.07
CA ASN A 388 -22.66 -1.17 -26.45
C ASN A 388 -21.56 -1.09 -25.36
N MET A 389 -21.65 -1.93 -24.33
CA MET A 389 -20.71 -1.97 -23.22
C MET A 389 -19.31 -2.39 -23.69
N LYS A 390 -18.29 -1.58 -23.39
CA LYS A 390 -16.90 -1.87 -23.81
C LYS A 390 -16.09 -2.68 -22.80
N THR A 391 -16.48 -2.64 -21.53
CA THR A 391 -15.70 -3.22 -20.45
C THR A 391 -16.63 -3.73 -19.36
N ILE A 392 -16.41 -4.96 -18.88
CA ILE A 392 -16.96 -5.41 -17.60
C ILE A 392 -16.07 -4.84 -16.50
N SER A 393 -16.64 -4.00 -15.62
CA SER A 393 -15.87 -3.23 -14.65
C SER A 393 -15.31 -4.07 -13.49
N GLU A 394 -14.36 -3.49 -12.76
CA GLU A 394 -13.66 -4.14 -11.64
C GLU A 394 -14.67 -4.68 -10.61
N ALA A 395 -14.56 -5.97 -10.31
CA ALA A 395 -15.38 -6.70 -9.35
C ALA A 395 -16.91 -6.55 -9.53
N MET A 396 -17.39 -6.22 -10.75
CA MET A 396 -18.81 -5.95 -11.04
C MET A 396 -19.76 -7.01 -10.46
N PHE A 397 -19.44 -8.30 -10.59
CA PHE A 397 -20.24 -9.45 -10.12
C PHE A 397 -19.51 -10.28 -9.07
N LYS A 398 -18.51 -9.71 -8.39
CA LYS A 398 -17.71 -10.46 -7.43
C LYS A 398 -18.59 -11.11 -6.35
N ASN A 399 -18.36 -12.38 -6.07
CA ASN A 399 -19.11 -13.22 -5.13
C ASN A 399 -20.63 -13.28 -5.41
N CYS A 400 -21.08 -13.07 -6.65
CA CYS A 400 -22.45 -13.39 -7.08
C CYS A 400 -22.60 -14.90 -7.29
N SER A 401 -22.59 -15.68 -6.21
CA SER A 401 -22.59 -17.14 -6.27
C SER A 401 -23.86 -17.77 -6.86
N ASN A 402 -24.92 -16.97 -7.04
CA ASN A 402 -26.18 -17.37 -7.67
C ASN A 402 -26.31 -16.98 -9.14
N LEU A 403 -25.35 -16.21 -9.69
CA LEU A 403 -25.42 -15.75 -11.07
C LEU A 403 -25.28 -16.94 -12.03
N VAL A 404 -26.26 -17.12 -12.91
CA VAL A 404 -26.31 -18.18 -13.93
C VAL A 404 -26.54 -17.60 -15.31
N ASP A 405 -27.51 -16.68 -15.44
CA ASP A 405 -27.92 -16.10 -16.72
C ASP A 405 -27.25 -14.75 -16.93
N VAL A 406 -26.04 -14.78 -17.50
CA VAL A 406 -25.30 -13.59 -17.92
C VAL A 406 -24.67 -13.84 -19.28
N LYS A 407 -24.92 -12.92 -20.22
CA LYS A 407 -24.29 -12.91 -21.54
C LYS A 407 -23.36 -11.72 -21.65
N ILE A 408 -22.09 -11.95 -21.98
CA ILE A 408 -21.14 -10.89 -22.31
C ILE A 408 -21.53 -10.30 -23.68
N PRO A 409 -21.84 -8.99 -23.79
CA PRO A 409 -22.13 -8.37 -25.07
C PRO A 409 -20.95 -8.45 -26.03
N ASP A 410 -21.21 -8.62 -27.33
CA ASP A 410 -20.15 -8.72 -28.35
C ASP A 410 -19.27 -7.46 -28.43
N SER A 411 -19.73 -6.32 -27.92
CA SER A 411 -18.96 -5.07 -27.88
C SER A 411 -17.86 -5.04 -26.82
N VAL A 412 -17.86 -5.98 -25.86
CA VAL A 412 -16.93 -6.00 -24.73
C VAL A 412 -15.54 -6.42 -25.21
N GLU A 413 -14.54 -5.60 -24.87
CA GLU A 413 -13.14 -5.83 -25.24
C GLU A 413 -12.26 -6.19 -24.02
N ILE A 414 -12.69 -5.81 -22.81
CA ILE A 414 -11.93 -5.96 -21.57
C ILE A 414 -12.83 -6.48 -20.45
N ILE A 415 -12.35 -7.47 -19.71
CA ILE A 415 -12.92 -7.92 -18.44
C ILE A 415 -11.94 -7.55 -17.33
N GLU A 416 -12.33 -6.63 -16.45
CA GLU A 416 -11.45 -6.04 -15.42
C GLU A 416 -11.18 -6.97 -14.23
N ASN A 417 -10.29 -6.53 -13.32
CA ASN A 417 -9.86 -7.33 -12.17
C ASN A 417 -11.06 -7.82 -11.36
N GLU A 418 -11.03 -9.09 -10.96
CA GLU A 418 -12.04 -9.72 -10.09
C GLU A 418 -13.51 -9.66 -10.59
N ALA A 419 -13.77 -9.27 -11.85
CA ALA A 419 -15.11 -8.98 -12.37
C ALA A 419 -16.18 -10.04 -12.07
N PHE A 420 -15.84 -11.33 -12.21
CA PHE A 420 -16.69 -12.50 -11.91
C PHE A 420 -16.06 -13.41 -10.85
N SER A 421 -15.13 -12.89 -10.04
CA SER A 421 -14.47 -13.66 -8.98
C SER A 421 -15.53 -14.25 -8.04
N GLY A 422 -15.52 -15.57 -7.80
CA GLY A 422 -16.48 -16.24 -6.92
C GLY A 422 -17.89 -16.45 -7.51
N CYS A 423 -18.10 -16.17 -8.81
CA CYS A 423 -19.34 -16.55 -9.51
C CYS A 423 -19.36 -18.06 -9.76
N SER A 424 -19.71 -18.87 -8.76
CA SER A 424 -19.55 -20.32 -8.83
C SER A 424 -20.46 -21.07 -9.81
N LYS A 425 -21.52 -20.43 -10.35
CA LYS A 425 -22.54 -21.07 -11.20
C LYS A 425 -22.56 -20.59 -12.65
N ILE A 426 -21.73 -19.62 -13.04
CA ILE A 426 -21.65 -19.18 -14.43
C ILE A 426 -20.88 -20.20 -15.27
N ASP A 427 -21.24 -20.35 -16.54
CA ASP A 427 -20.38 -21.03 -17.51
C ASP A 427 -19.13 -20.17 -17.74
N VAL A 428 -17.95 -20.70 -17.44
CA VAL A 428 -16.67 -19.99 -17.64
C VAL A 428 -16.47 -19.52 -19.09
N ASN A 429 -17.08 -20.21 -20.07
CA ASN A 429 -16.89 -19.90 -21.48
C ASN A 429 -17.49 -18.56 -21.90
N ILE A 430 -18.38 -17.96 -21.09
CA ILE A 430 -18.85 -16.59 -21.32
C ILE A 430 -17.68 -15.58 -21.35
N ALA A 431 -16.56 -15.90 -20.70
CA ALA A 431 -15.34 -15.08 -20.66
C ALA A 431 -14.77 -14.78 -22.05
N PHE A 432 -15.13 -15.58 -23.05
CA PHE A 432 -14.56 -15.53 -24.41
C PHE A 432 -15.53 -14.99 -25.45
N GLY A 433 -16.45 -14.10 -25.05
CA GLY A 433 -17.35 -13.39 -25.97
C GLY A 433 -16.62 -12.86 -27.21
N ALA A 434 -17.35 -12.66 -28.32
CA ALA A 434 -16.79 -12.59 -29.67
C ALA A 434 -15.57 -11.66 -29.82
N ASN A 435 -15.55 -10.51 -29.14
CA ASN A 435 -14.50 -9.51 -29.25
C ASN A 435 -13.69 -9.27 -27.97
N VAL A 436 -13.79 -10.14 -26.95
CA VAL A 436 -12.98 -10.00 -25.73
C VAL A 436 -11.50 -10.15 -26.08
N LYS A 437 -10.68 -9.16 -25.71
CA LYS A 437 -9.23 -9.12 -25.99
C LYS A 437 -8.39 -9.30 -24.74
N VAL A 438 -8.86 -8.80 -23.59
CA VAL A 438 -8.09 -8.76 -22.35
C VAL A 438 -8.93 -9.26 -21.18
N ILE A 439 -8.40 -10.25 -20.46
CA ILE A 439 -8.94 -10.72 -19.19
C ILE A 439 -7.92 -10.40 -18.10
N LYS A 440 -8.33 -9.62 -17.10
CA LYS A 440 -7.46 -9.12 -16.04
C LYS A 440 -7.32 -10.08 -14.87
N SER A 441 -6.48 -9.71 -13.91
CA SER A 441 -6.13 -10.56 -12.79
C SER A 441 -7.36 -10.98 -11.99
N LYS A 442 -7.45 -12.27 -11.67
CA LYS A 442 -8.55 -12.86 -10.88
C LYS A 442 -9.96 -12.65 -11.44
N ALA A 443 -10.12 -12.24 -12.70
CA ALA A 443 -11.41 -11.92 -13.29
C ALA A 443 -12.46 -13.05 -13.13
N PHE A 444 -12.04 -14.31 -13.21
CA PHE A 444 -12.85 -15.52 -13.03
C PHE A 444 -12.23 -16.45 -11.96
N SER A 445 -11.50 -15.92 -10.98
CA SER A 445 -10.99 -16.74 -9.88
C SER A 445 -12.15 -17.35 -9.09
N TYR A 446 -12.03 -18.59 -8.60
CA TYR A 446 -13.07 -19.32 -7.89
C TYR A 446 -14.35 -19.59 -8.72
N VAL A 447 -14.26 -19.53 -10.05
CA VAL A 447 -15.28 -20.05 -10.97
C VAL A 447 -14.93 -21.49 -11.29
N SER A 448 -15.90 -22.40 -11.28
CA SER A 448 -15.66 -23.81 -11.61
C SER A 448 -15.54 -23.99 -13.13
N TRP A 449 -14.58 -24.81 -13.56
CA TRP A 449 -14.36 -25.13 -14.96
C TRP A 449 -13.54 -26.41 -15.12
N GLU A 450 -13.88 -27.18 -16.16
CA GLU A 450 -13.15 -28.41 -16.53
C GLU A 450 -12.30 -28.20 -17.78
N LYS A 451 -12.84 -27.47 -18.76
CA LYS A 451 -12.20 -27.18 -20.03
C LYS A 451 -12.41 -25.73 -20.42
N ILE A 452 -11.32 -25.07 -20.80
CA ILE A 452 -11.33 -23.72 -21.36
C ILE A 452 -10.73 -23.78 -22.77
N THR A 453 -11.43 -23.19 -23.74
CA THR A 453 -10.85 -22.92 -25.07
C THR A 453 -10.63 -21.42 -25.23
N VAL A 454 -9.38 -21.00 -25.32
CA VAL A 454 -8.99 -19.59 -25.46
C VAL A 454 -8.92 -19.24 -26.96
N PRO A 455 -9.85 -18.44 -27.51
CA PRO A 455 -9.92 -18.14 -28.94
C PRO A 455 -8.85 -17.13 -29.38
N GLU A 456 -8.67 -16.97 -30.70
CA GLU A 456 -7.71 -16.03 -31.30
C GLU A 456 -7.97 -14.55 -30.99
N SER A 457 -9.20 -14.18 -30.60
CA SER A 457 -9.52 -12.81 -30.17
C SER A 457 -8.78 -12.39 -28.89
N ILE A 458 -8.43 -13.35 -28.02
CA ILE A 458 -7.78 -13.06 -26.74
C ILE A 458 -6.30 -12.74 -26.93
N VAL A 459 -5.93 -11.51 -26.57
CA VAL A 459 -4.55 -10.98 -26.66
C VAL A 459 -3.83 -11.06 -25.32
N ARG A 460 -4.51 -11.09 -24.18
CA ARG A 460 -3.87 -11.14 -22.87
C ARG A 460 -4.79 -11.74 -21.80
N ILE A 461 -4.22 -12.59 -20.96
CA ILE A 461 -4.84 -13.06 -19.72
C ILE A 461 -3.81 -12.82 -18.60
N ASP A 462 -4.16 -12.01 -17.61
CA ASP A 462 -3.29 -11.67 -16.48
C ASP A 462 -3.30 -12.77 -15.39
N GLU A 463 -2.46 -12.63 -14.36
CA GLU A 463 -2.25 -13.66 -13.31
C GLU A 463 -3.54 -14.03 -12.55
N ASP A 464 -3.68 -15.32 -12.23
CA ASP A 464 -4.79 -15.92 -11.47
C ASP A 464 -6.20 -15.67 -12.06
N ALA A 465 -6.30 -15.21 -13.32
CA ALA A 465 -7.57 -14.90 -13.96
C ALA A 465 -8.59 -16.04 -13.91
N PHE A 466 -8.14 -17.29 -14.01
CA PHE A 466 -8.97 -18.50 -13.95
C PHE A 466 -8.53 -19.42 -12.80
N GLU A 467 -8.06 -18.84 -11.68
CA GLU A 467 -7.75 -19.64 -10.48
C GLU A 467 -8.95 -20.49 -10.08
N GLY A 468 -8.80 -21.81 -10.05
CA GLY A 468 -9.90 -22.71 -9.65
C GLY A 468 -10.14 -22.70 -8.12
N PRO A 469 -11.32 -23.13 -7.65
CA PRO A 469 -11.55 -23.29 -6.21
C PRO A 469 -10.63 -24.37 -5.62
N TYR A 470 -10.20 -24.18 -4.37
CA TYR A 470 -9.34 -25.11 -3.67
C TYR A 470 -10.06 -26.44 -3.39
N GLY A 471 -9.38 -27.56 -3.66
CA GLY A 471 -9.87 -28.90 -3.29
C GLY A 471 -10.64 -29.65 -4.37
N GLU A 472 -10.82 -29.08 -5.57
CA GLU A 472 -11.30 -29.84 -6.73
C GLU A 472 -10.19 -30.76 -7.26
N SER A 473 -10.38 -32.08 -7.18
CA SER A 473 -9.44 -33.10 -7.69
C SER A 473 -9.68 -33.48 -9.15
N MET A 474 -10.29 -32.60 -9.93
CA MET A 474 -10.65 -32.90 -11.32
C MET A 474 -9.55 -32.48 -12.28
N LYS A 475 -9.33 -33.31 -13.30
CA LYS A 475 -8.39 -33.03 -14.38
C LYS A 475 -8.90 -31.85 -15.21
N LYS A 476 -8.13 -30.77 -15.24
CA LYS A 476 -8.48 -29.55 -15.96
C LYS A 476 -7.69 -29.44 -17.27
N SER A 477 -8.31 -28.89 -18.30
CA SER A 477 -7.68 -28.72 -19.62
C SER A 477 -7.86 -27.31 -20.16
N VAL A 478 -6.78 -26.74 -20.70
CA VAL A 478 -6.79 -25.43 -21.36
C VAL A 478 -6.30 -25.60 -22.79
N VAL A 479 -7.17 -25.29 -23.74
CA VAL A 479 -6.87 -25.27 -25.17
C VAL A 479 -6.59 -23.84 -25.59
N ILE A 480 -5.37 -23.52 -26.05
CA ILE A 480 -5.01 -22.16 -26.49
C ILE A 480 -4.95 -22.12 -28.02
N GLU A 481 -5.99 -21.54 -28.62
CA GLU A 481 -6.02 -21.22 -30.04
C GLU A 481 -5.30 -19.90 -30.32
N SER A 482 -5.37 -18.94 -29.39
CA SER A 482 -4.66 -17.66 -29.47
C SER A 482 -3.17 -17.77 -29.74
N SER A 483 -2.68 -16.92 -30.64
CA SER A 483 -1.24 -16.71 -30.90
C SER A 483 -0.51 -15.83 -29.86
N SER A 484 -1.18 -15.35 -28.80
CA SER A 484 -0.60 -14.40 -27.86
C SER A 484 0.52 -14.97 -26.97
N LYS A 485 1.58 -14.14 -26.75
CA LYS A 485 2.69 -14.42 -25.81
C LYS A 485 2.42 -13.97 -24.37
N LYS A 486 1.29 -13.29 -24.12
CA LYS A 486 0.91 -12.74 -22.80
C LYS A 486 -0.16 -13.56 -22.10
N ILE A 487 -0.24 -14.84 -22.42
CA ILE A 487 -1.06 -15.84 -21.74
C ILE A 487 -0.08 -16.83 -21.13
N THR A 488 -0.11 -17.01 -19.81
CA THR A 488 0.84 -17.87 -19.11
C THR A 488 0.14 -18.87 -18.20
N PRO A 489 0.79 -19.98 -17.80
CA PRO A 489 0.18 -20.93 -16.87
C PRO A 489 -0.23 -20.31 -15.54
N GLU A 490 0.46 -19.23 -15.13
CA GLU A 490 0.11 -18.45 -13.95
C GLU A 490 -1.28 -17.78 -14.05
N ALA A 491 -1.90 -17.69 -15.23
CA ALA A 491 -3.27 -17.23 -15.41
C ALA A 491 -4.34 -18.28 -15.04
N PHE A 492 -3.97 -19.56 -14.97
CA PHE A 492 -4.89 -20.70 -14.76
C PHE A 492 -4.45 -21.52 -13.54
N TYR A 493 -4.01 -20.84 -12.47
CA TYR A 493 -3.50 -21.54 -11.29
C TYR A 493 -4.55 -22.54 -10.74
N VAL A 494 -4.15 -23.79 -10.53
CA VAL A 494 -4.98 -24.83 -9.92
C VAL A 494 -4.17 -25.56 -8.86
N SER A 495 -4.83 -25.98 -7.78
CA SER A 495 -4.20 -26.82 -6.75
C SER A 495 -4.01 -28.24 -7.28
N GLY A 496 -2.77 -28.69 -7.46
CA GLY A 496 -2.44 -30.07 -7.85
C GLY A 496 -1.58 -30.20 -9.12
N ASP A 497 -1.34 -31.44 -9.55
CA ASP A 497 -0.58 -31.76 -10.77
C ASP A 497 -1.47 -31.95 -12.02
N ASP A 498 -2.76 -31.62 -11.93
CA ASP A 498 -3.80 -32.05 -12.88
C ASP A 498 -4.26 -30.98 -13.89
N LEU A 499 -3.31 -30.22 -14.47
CA LEU A 499 -3.59 -29.21 -15.49
C LEU A 499 -2.88 -29.52 -16.82
N ASP A 500 -3.67 -29.87 -17.84
CA ASP A 500 -3.20 -30.07 -19.21
C ASP A 500 -3.35 -28.78 -20.02
N PHE A 501 -2.27 -28.34 -20.69
CA PHE A 501 -2.28 -27.23 -21.66
C PHE A 501 -2.02 -27.75 -23.07
N ILE A 502 -2.85 -27.36 -24.03
CA ILE A 502 -2.85 -27.85 -25.41
C ILE A 502 -3.04 -26.68 -26.39
N GLY A 503 -2.08 -26.35 -27.26
CA GLY A 503 -2.23 -25.14 -28.08
C GLY A 503 -1.07 -24.78 -29.01
N LYS A 504 -1.29 -23.72 -29.80
CA LYS A 504 -0.35 -23.24 -30.85
C LYS A 504 0.78 -22.36 -30.31
N THR A 505 0.76 -21.96 -29.03
CA THR A 505 1.75 -21.01 -28.52
C THR A 505 3.10 -21.70 -28.25
N SER A 506 4.16 -21.09 -28.78
CA SER A 506 5.57 -21.36 -28.44
C SER A 506 5.93 -21.31 -26.94
N LEU A 507 4.97 -21.06 -26.04
CA LEU A 507 5.11 -21.11 -24.59
C LEU A 507 4.94 -22.52 -23.99
N GLU A 508 4.27 -23.45 -24.69
CA GLU A 508 3.72 -24.68 -24.08
C GLU A 508 4.73 -25.78 -23.72
N TYR A 509 5.92 -25.82 -24.31
CA TYR A 509 6.86 -26.90 -23.96
C TYR A 509 7.97 -26.50 -22.98
N SER A 510 8.14 -25.20 -22.67
CA SER A 510 9.26 -24.74 -21.84
C SER A 510 8.92 -24.52 -20.36
N LYS A 511 7.64 -24.28 -20.03
CA LYS A 511 7.18 -24.02 -18.66
C LYS A 511 6.53 -25.24 -17.98
N ASN A 512 5.97 -26.19 -18.73
CA ASN A 512 5.42 -27.45 -18.20
C ASN A 512 6.51 -28.52 -17.90
N PHE A 513 7.78 -28.21 -18.15
CA PHE A 513 8.90 -28.95 -17.57
C PHE A 513 9.11 -28.52 -16.11
N LYS A 514 8.16 -28.94 -15.24
CA LYS A 514 7.91 -28.45 -13.87
C LYS A 514 9.08 -28.55 -12.88
N TYR A 515 10.20 -29.19 -13.21
CA TYR A 515 11.35 -29.28 -12.31
C TYR A 515 12.59 -28.61 -12.93
N ALA A 516 12.91 -27.39 -12.49
CA ALA A 516 14.30 -26.95 -12.51
C ALA A 516 15.09 -27.95 -11.67
N ALA A 517 16.21 -28.51 -12.17
CA ALA A 517 17.00 -29.45 -11.39
C ALA A 517 17.33 -28.84 -10.01
N THR A 518 16.71 -29.36 -8.96
CA THR A 518 16.75 -28.74 -7.65
C THR A 518 18.16 -28.91 -7.09
N LYS A 519 18.86 -27.77 -6.94
CA LYS A 519 20.23 -27.64 -6.44
C LYS A 519 21.29 -28.27 -7.36
N ALA A 520 21.94 -27.42 -8.16
CA ALA A 520 23.23 -27.75 -8.75
C ALA A 520 24.33 -27.62 -7.68
N VAL A 521 25.01 -28.72 -7.36
CA VAL A 521 26.14 -28.73 -6.43
C VAL A 521 27.43 -28.86 -7.24
N ALA A 522 28.35 -27.92 -7.04
CA ALA A 522 29.69 -28.05 -7.59
C ALA A 522 30.59 -28.76 -6.58
N ARG A 523 31.29 -29.79 -7.05
CA ARG A 523 32.36 -30.43 -6.30
C ARG A 523 33.68 -29.96 -6.90
N ASN A 524 34.45 -29.19 -6.13
CA ASN A 524 35.75 -28.69 -6.56
C ASN A 524 36.74 -29.86 -6.57
N ILE A 525 37.24 -30.23 -7.74
CA ILE A 525 38.38 -31.15 -7.88
C ILE A 525 39.55 -30.33 -8.44
N LYS A 526 40.60 -30.16 -7.63
CA LYS A 526 41.87 -29.55 -8.08
C LYS A 526 42.68 -30.57 -8.87
N TYR A 527 43.20 -30.16 -10.02
CA TYR A 527 44.38 -30.78 -10.62
C TYR A 527 45.43 -29.70 -10.83
N TYR A 528 46.61 -29.91 -10.26
CA TYR A 528 47.80 -29.09 -10.51
C TYR A 528 48.45 -29.58 -11.80
N GLY A 529 48.57 -28.67 -12.76
CA GLY A 529 49.12 -28.88 -14.09
C GLY A 529 48.83 -27.65 -14.96
N ASN A 530 49.86 -26.84 -15.20
CA ASN A 530 49.75 -25.45 -15.65
C ASN A 530 48.86 -25.24 -16.91
N LYS A 531 47.98 -24.22 -16.85
CA LYS A 531 47.16 -23.56 -17.90
C LYS A 531 45.65 -23.88 -18.02
N LYS A 532 45.03 -24.85 -17.32
CA LYS A 532 43.57 -25.14 -17.45
C LYS A 532 42.83 -25.19 -16.11
N THR A 533 41.52 -24.93 -16.11
CA THR A 533 40.65 -25.09 -14.93
C THR A 533 39.58 -26.14 -15.22
N LYS A 534 39.50 -27.19 -14.40
CA LYS A 534 38.46 -28.24 -14.48
C LYS A 534 37.52 -28.16 -13.28
N SER A 535 36.23 -28.36 -13.48
CA SER A 535 35.24 -28.41 -12.39
C SER A 535 34.11 -29.38 -12.71
N GLU A 536 33.64 -30.11 -11.71
CA GLU A 536 32.52 -31.03 -11.85
C GLU A 536 31.26 -30.43 -11.21
N TYR A 537 30.16 -30.52 -11.95
CA TYR A 537 28.84 -30.05 -11.50
C TYR A 537 27.90 -31.23 -11.49
N SER A 538 27.12 -31.36 -10.41
CA SER A 538 26.08 -32.38 -10.25
C SER A 538 24.74 -31.73 -9.93
N TRP A 539 23.63 -32.38 -10.28
CA TRP A 539 22.27 -31.87 -10.10
C TRP A 539 21.28 -33.01 -9.85
N ALA A 540 20.15 -32.69 -9.22
CA ALA A 540 19.09 -33.67 -9.01
C ALA A 540 18.47 -34.13 -10.34
N LYS A 541 18.13 -35.43 -10.44
CA LYS A 541 17.43 -35.99 -11.59
C LYS A 541 16.04 -35.37 -11.71
N VAL A 542 15.67 -34.97 -12.92
CA VAL A 542 14.32 -34.49 -13.25
C VAL A 542 13.54 -35.65 -13.88
N LYS A 543 12.36 -35.94 -13.31
CA LYS A 543 11.42 -36.92 -13.87
C LYS A 543 11.06 -36.52 -15.31
N ASP A 544 11.01 -37.49 -16.21
CA ASP A 544 10.64 -37.32 -17.63
C ASP A 544 11.56 -36.47 -18.54
N ALA A 545 12.75 -36.08 -18.07
CA ALA A 545 13.79 -35.46 -18.91
C ALA A 545 14.47 -36.47 -19.85
N ASP A 546 14.76 -36.05 -21.09
CA ASP A 546 15.64 -36.80 -22.02
C ASP A 546 17.11 -36.42 -21.88
N GLY A 547 17.38 -35.27 -21.27
CA GLY A 547 18.72 -34.86 -20.91
C GLY A 547 18.77 -33.45 -20.33
N TYR A 548 19.97 -32.91 -20.25
CA TYR A 548 20.23 -31.60 -19.63
C TYR A 548 21.16 -30.75 -20.50
N GLN A 549 20.96 -29.43 -20.44
CA GLN A 549 21.86 -28.45 -21.01
C GLN A 549 22.49 -27.62 -19.90
N ILE A 550 23.80 -27.46 -20.00
CA ILE A 550 24.64 -26.79 -19.02
C ILE A 550 25.37 -25.65 -19.70
N TYR A 551 25.26 -24.45 -19.13
CA TYR A 551 26.10 -23.31 -19.51
C TYR A 551 27.09 -23.04 -18.40
N ALA A 552 28.36 -22.87 -18.75
CA ALA A 552 29.40 -22.42 -17.84
C ALA A 552 30.13 -21.20 -18.41
N SER A 553 30.40 -20.22 -17.55
CA SER A 553 31.10 -18.98 -17.95
C SER A 553 31.90 -18.42 -16.79
N ASN A 554 33.00 -17.72 -17.08
CA ASN A 554 33.69 -16.89 -16.09
C ASN A 554 33.04 -15.51 -15.92
N ASN A 555 31.90 -15.26 -16.59
CA ASN A 555 31.12 -14.02 -16.50
C ASN A 555 29.67 -14.32 -16.11
N LYS A 556 29.14 -13.63 -15.09
CA LYS A 556 27.78 -13.85 -14.56
C LYS A 556 26.67 -13.62 -15.60
N LYS A 557 26.92 -12.80 -16.62
CA LYS A 557 25.99 -12.54 -17.74
C LYS A 557 26.12 -13.56 -18.88
N PHE A 558 26.99 -14.57 -18.77
CA PHE A 558 27.22 -15.62 -19.77
C PHE A 558 27.53 -15.11 -21.20
N LYS A 559 28.23 -13.97 -21.31
CA LYS A 559 28.63 -13.36 -22.61
C LYS A 559 29.44 -14.32 -23.49
N LYS A 560 30.44 -15.00 -22.92
CA LYS A 560 31.18 -16.13 -23.53
C LYS A 560 30.98 -17.35 -22.65
N LYS A 561 30.45 -18.44 -23.20
CA LYS A 561 30.02 -19.62 -22.44
C LYS A 561 30.41 -20.92 -23.13
N ILE A 562 30.73 -21.92 -22.32
CA ILE A 562 30.81 -23.32 -22.75
C ILE A 562 29.39 -23.89 -22.63
N VAL A 563 28.93 -24.57 -23.67
CA VAL A 563 27.62 -25.24 -23.70
C VAL A 563 27.84 -26.74 -23.77
N VAL A 564 27.31 -27.47 -22.79
CA VAL A 564 27.35 -28.93 -22.74
C VAL A 564 25.92 -29.45 -22.75
N ASN A 565 25.67 -30.50 -23.52
CA ASN A 565 24.42 -31.24 -23.45
C ASN A 565 24.73 -32.68 -23.04
N VAL A 566 24.02 -33.20 -22.05
CA VAL A 566 24.15 -34.60 -21.62
C VAL A 566 22.79 -35.29 -21.72
N SER A 567 22.79 -36.62 -21.80
CA SER A 567 21.57 -37.43 -21.77
C SER A 567 21.02 -37.55 -20.35
N LYS A 568 19.79 -38.07 -20.22
CA LYS A 568 19.13 -38.31 -18.92
C LYS A 568 19.87 -39.27 -17.98
N LYS A 569 20.81 -40.06 -18.50
CA LYS A 569 21.65 -40.98 -17.72
C LYS A 569 22.67 -40.24 -16.85
N HIS A 570 22.96 -38.97 -17.16
CA HIS A 570 23.95 -38.18 -16.43
C HIS A 570 23.27 -37.12 -15.56
N THR A 571 23.61 -37.15 -14.27
CA THR A 571 23.30 -36.11 -13.28
C THR A 571 24.55 -35.36 -12.84
N SER A 572 25.68 -35.56 -13.53
CA SER A 572 26.89 -34.75 -13.39
C SER A 572 27.61 -34.55 -14.73
N THR A 573 28.46 -33.51 -14.81
CA THR A 573 29.36 -33.29 -15.94
C THR A 573 30.61 -32.53 -15.53
N LYS A 574 31.74 -32.83 -16.18
CA LYS A 574 33.02 -32.13 -16.01
C LYS A 574 33.17 -31.07 -17.08
N ILE A 575 33.54 -29.86 -16.68
CA ILE A 575 33.74 -28.72 -17.56
C ILE A 575 35.19 -28.26 -17.47
N THR A 576 35.84 -28.12 -18.64
CA THR A 576 37.24 -27.68 -18.75
C THR A 576 37.30 -26.30 -19.40
N PHE A 577 37.94 -25.35 -18.73
CA PHE A 577 38.35 -24.07 -19.28
C PHE A 577 39.81 -24.15 -19.70
N ASN A 578 40.13 -23.80 -20.95
CA ASN A 578 41.49 -23.78 -21.49
C ASN A 578 42.36 -22.61 -20.96
N LYS A 579 41.98 -22.03 -19.82
CA LYS A 579 42.69 -20.97 -19.10
C LYS A 579 42.35 -21.04 -17.62
N LYS A 580 43.19 -20.40 -16.79
CA LYS A 580 42.91 -20.24 -15.36
C LYS A 580 41.73 -19.27 -15.15
N VAL A 581 40.73 -19.68 -14.37
CA VAL A 581 39.59 -18.83 -13.98
C VAL A 581 39.38 -18.89 -12.47
N SER A 582 39.26 -17.72 -11.83
CA SER A 582 39.07 -17.60 -10.37
C SER A 582 37.62 -17.81 -9.93
N LYS A 583 36.68 -17.70 -10.86
CA LYS A 583 35.25 -17.87 -10.60
C LYS A 583 34.53 -18.41 -11.82
N ILE A 584 33.67 -19.41 -11.61
CA ILE A 584 32.81 -19.98 -12.65
C ILE A 584 31.35 -19.83 -12.23
N TYR A 585 30.54 -19.34 -13.17
CA TYR A 585 29.09 -19.29 -13.09
C TYR A 585 28.50 -20.40 -13.94
N VAL A 586 27.61 -21.18 -13.36
CA VAL A 586 26.92 -22.27 -14.06
C VAL A 586 25.41 -22.14 -13.92
N LYS A 587 24.71 -22.47 -15.00
CA LYS A 587 23.27 -22.72 -15.00
C LYS A 587 22.96 -23.98 -15.80
N ILE A 588 21.94 -24.71 -15.34
CA ILE A 588 21.54 -26.03 -15.87
C ILE A 588 20.04 -25.99 -16.16
N ARG A 589 19.57 -26.65 -17.21
CA ARG A 589 18.15 -26.87 -17.49
C ARG A 589 17.90 -28.24 -18.11
N PRO A 590 16.80 -28.93 -17.79
CA PRO A 590 16.42 -30.16 -18.48
C PRO A 590 15.93 -29.89 -19.92
N TYR A 591 15.93 -30.92 -20.75
CA TYR A 591 15.27 -30.92 -22.06
C TYR A 591 14.56 -32.25 -22.35
N LYS A 592 13.57 -32.20 -23.24
CA LYS A 592 12.90 -33.37 -23.84
C LYS A 592 12.99 -33.29 -25.37
N LYS A 593 13.04 -34.42 -26.04
CA LYS A 593 12.97 -34.53 -27.50
C LYS A 593 11.52 -34.70 -27.90
N ILE A 594 11.00 -33.74 -28.67
CA ILE A 594 9.64 -33.78 -29.21
C ILE A 594 9.77 -33.64 -30.72
N LYS A 595 9.27 -34.63 -31.47
CA LYS A 595 9.39 -34.69 -32.94
C LYS A 595 10.84 -34.45 -33.42
N GLY A 596 11.81 -35.05 -32.73
CA GLY A 596 13.25 -34.92 -33.02
C GLY A 596 13.94 -33.61 -32.56
N LYS A 597 13.19 -32.57 -32.16
CA LYS A 597 13.76 -31.29 -31.68
C LYS A 597 13.84 -31.25 -30.15
N LYS A 598 14.90 -30.64 -29.62
CA LYS A 598 15.08 -30.45 -28.16
C LYS A 598 14.31 -29.24 -27.69
N THR A 599 13.40 -29.46 -26.73
CA THR A 599 12.72 -28.37 -26.02
C THR A 599 13.18 -28.31 -24.58
N TYR A 600 13.46 -27.11 -24.10
CA TYR A 600 14.20 -26.88 -22.86
C TYR A 600 13.33 -26.28 -21.75
N GLY A 601 13.48 -26.78 -20.52
CA GLY A 601 12.85 -26.24 -19.32
C GLY A 601 13.51 -24.97 -18.75
N ARG A 602 13.07 -24.55 -17.56
CA ARG A 602 13.62 -23.38 -16.84
C ARG A 602 15.09 -23.59 -16.44
N TRP A 603 15.86 -22.50 -16.41
CA TRP A 603 17.22 -22.50 -15.86
C TRP A 603 17.18 -22.58 -14.33
N VAL A 604 18.01 -23.45 -13.75
CA VAL A 604 18.33 -23.43 -12.32
C VAL A 604 19.05 -22.11 -11.98
N LYS A 605 18.83 -21.60 -10.75
CA LYS A 605 19.51 -20.42 -10.22
C LYS A 605 21.02 -20.52 -10.45
N THR A 606 21.60 -19.45 -10.97
CA THR A 606 23.04 -19.42 -11.27
C THR A 606 23.86 -19.62 -10.00
N VAL A 607 24.68 -20.66 -9.97
CA VAL A 607 25.64 -20.92 -8.88
C VAL A 607 26.99 -20.34 -9.30
N GLY A 608 27.59 -19.52 -8.44
CA GLY A 608 28.89 -18.89 -8.69
C GLY A 608 29.91 -19.36 -7.67
N ASN A 609 30.84 -20.21 -8.07
CA ASN A 609 31.83 -20.80 -7.16
C ASN A 609 33.20 -20.14 -7.34
N ARG A 610 33.80 -19.72 -6.22
CA ARG A 610 35.21 -19.32 -6.20
C ARG A 610 36.08 -20.57 -6.27
N ILE A 611 37.07 -20.52 -7.14
CA ILE A 611 38.06 -21.58 -7.30
C ILE A 611 39.31 -21.08 -6.59
N TYR A 612 39.59 -21.65 -5.41
CA TYR A 612 40.74 -21.31 -4.57
C TYR A 612 42.00 -22.02 -5.04
#